data_AF-A0AAE5LTA4-F1
#
_entry.id   AF-A0AAE5LTA4-F1
#
_cell.length_a   1.000
_cell.length_b   1.000
_cell.length_c   1.000
_cell.angle_alpha   90.00
_cell.angle_beta   90.00
_cell.angle_gamma   90.00
#
_symmetry.space_group_name_H-M   'P 1'
#
loop_
_entity.id
_entity.type
_entity.pdbx_description
1 polymer ?
#
loop_
_entity_poly.entity_id
_entity_poly.type
_entity_poly.pdbx_seq_one_letter_code
_entity_poly.pdbx_strand_id
1 'polypeptide(L)'
;MNSAHGEVAFLASSKNRVAVLKMLQQGRIDRAAIQAETAVSSATLRRILTDFEARYWIVRQGGTCELTPFGAWAVEEFTNFLNMMQTCSELQQISNGCPETSCRSTFDV
;
A
#
# COMPACT_ATOMS: atom_id res chain seq x y z
N MET A 1 -2.39 -21.83 1.69
CA MET A 1 -1.29 -20.99 1.20
C MET A 1 -1.88 -19.86 0.40
N ASN A 2 -1.63 -18.62 0.76
CA ASN A 2 -1.98 -17.50 -0.10
C ASN A 2 -0.96 -17.43 -1.24
N SER A 3 -1.43 -17.30 -2.48
CA SER A 3 -0.52 -17.09 -3.62
C SER A 3 0.00 -15.66 -3.62
N ALA A 4 1.12 -15.42 -4.30
CA ALA A 4 1.67 -14.06 -4.47
C ALA A 4 0.62 -13.10 -5.06
N HIS A 5 -0.16 -13.54 -6.04
CA HIS A 5 -1.28 -12.76 -6.59
C HIS A 5 -2.38 -12.50 -5.55
N GLY A 6 -2.66 -13.46 -4.66
CA GLY A 6 -3.61 -13.28 -3.57
C GLY A 6 -3.18 -12.21 -2.57
N GLU A 7 -1.89 -12.15 -2.24
CA GLU A 7 -1.32 -11.10 -1.36
C GLU A 7 -1.42 -9.71 -2.01
N VAL A 8 -1.05 -9.61 -3.30
CA VAL A 8 -1.18 -8.37 -4.08
C VAL A 8 -2.63 -7.93 -4.17
N ALA A 9 -3.55 -8.84 -4.54
CA ALA A 9 -4.98 -8.53 -4.66
C ALA A 9 -5.59 -8.11 -3.32
N PHE A 10 -5.14 -8.71 -2.21
CA PHE A 10 -5.57 -8.32 -0.88
C PHE A 10 -5.22 -6.87 -0.56
N LEU A 11 -4.00 -6.42 -0.85
CA LEU A 11 -3.62 -5.01 -0.67
C LEU A 11 -4.30 -4.09 -1.69
N ALA A 12 -4.27 -4.46 -2.97
CA ALA A 12 -4.79 -3.64 -4.07
C ALA A 12 -6.31 -3.39 -3.99
N SER A 13 -7.07 -4.33 -3.42
CA SER A 13 -8.54 -4.20 -3.31
C SER A 13 -9.02 -3.22 -2.24
N SER A 14 -8.13 -2.62 -1.43
CA SER A 14 -8.55 -1.67 -0.41
C SER A 14 -7.48 -0.64 -0.05
N LYS A 15 -7.76 0.63 -0.34
CA LYS A 15 -6.92 1.78 0.08
C LYS A 15 -6.69 1.81 1.60
N ASN A 16 -7.70 1.44 2.38
CA ASN A 16 -7.62 1.43 3.84
C ASN A 16 -6.58 0.43 4.36
N ARG A 17 -6.40 -0.71 3.69
CA ARG A 17 -5.36 -1.69 4.09
C ARG A 17 -3.96 -1.09 3.92
N VAL A 18 -3.70 -0.50 2.76
CA VAL A 18 -2.41 0.14 2.48
C VAL A 18 -2.16 1.30 3.44
N ALA A 19 -3.17 2.14 3.70
CA ALA A 19 -3.07 3.25 4.64
C ALA A 19 -2.68 2.78 6.05
N VAL A 20 -3.35 1.75 6.58
CA VAL A 20 -3.05 1.20 7.90
C VAL A 20 -1.62 0.65 7.97
N LEU A 21 -1.14 -0.10 6.96
CA LEU A 21 0.25 -0.59 6.96
C LEU A 21 1.27 0.55 6.88
N LYS A 22 1.02 1.58 6.06
CA LYS A 22 1.90 2.76 5.95
C LYS A 22 2.01 3.52 7.27
N MET A 23 0.91 3.61 8.03
CA MET A 23 0.96 4.18 9.37
C MET A 23 1.87 3.36 10.29
N LEU A 24 1.69 2.03 10.34
CA LEU A 24 2.50 1.14 11.17
C LEU A 24 3.99 1.13 10.79
N GLN A 25 4.33 1.59 9.59
CA GLN A 25 5.71 1.79 9.14
C GLN A 25 6.43 2.89 9.92
N GLN A 26 5.69 3.81 10.55
CA GLN A 26 6.23 4.87 11.42
C GLN A 26 6.57 4.37 12.83
N GLY A 27 6.25 3.11 13.13
CA GLY A 27 6.54 2.45 14.40
C GLY A 27 5.30 1.84 15.05
N ARG A 28 5.40 1.56 16.35
CA ARG A 28 4.31 1.03 17.15
C ARG A 28 3.21 2.09 17.33
N ILE A 29 1.97 1.75 16.99
CA ILE A 29 0.83 2.68 17.04
C ILE A 29 -0.34 2.07 17.81
N ASP A 30 -1.02 2.92 18.59
CA ASP A 30 -2.28 2.58 19.24
C ASP A 30 -3.41 2.40 18.23
N ARG A 31 -4.22 1.35 18.43
CA ARG A 31 -5.38 1.09 17.57
C ARG A 31 -6.33 2.30 17.46
N ALA A 32 -6.49 3.08 18.53
CA ALA A 32 -7.31 4.28 18.53
C ALA A 32 -6.76 5.37 17.60
N ALA A 33 -5.44 5.55 17.54
CA ALA A 33 -4.79 6.50 16.64
C ALA A 33 -4.96 6.08 15.18
N ILE A 34 -4.83 4.78 14.87
CA ILE A 34 -5.10 4.26 13.52
C ILE A 34 -6.54 4.56 13.09
N GLN A 35 -7.48 4.39 14.00
CA GLN A 35 -8.89 4.65 13.72
C GLN A 35 -9.19 6.13 13.47
N ALA A 36 -8.57 7.02 14.23
CA ALA A 36 -8.71 8.46 14.06
C ALA A 36 -8.18 8.93 12.70
N GLU A 37 -7.01 8.45 12.29
CA GLU A 37 -6.35 8.89 11.04
C GLU A 37 -7.02 8.31 9.79
N THR A 38 -7.45 7.05 9.85
CA THR A 38 -8.00 6.35 8.67
C THR A 38 -9.52 6.52 8.52
N ALA A 39 -10.20 7.11 9.51
CA ALA A 39 -11.65 7.28 9.57
C ALA A 39 -12.47 5.99 9.33
N VAL A 40 -11.87 4.79 9.52
CA VAL A 40 -12.58 3.53 9.34
C VAL A 40 -13.38 3.16 10.60
N SER A 41 -14.44 2.37 10.42
CA SER A 41 -15.19 1.83 11.56
C SER A 41 -14.34 0.89 12.42
N SER A 42 -14.66 0.77 13.71
CA SER A 42 -13.97 -0.15 14.63
C SER A 42 -14.01 -1.61 14.16
N ALA A 43 -15.11 -2.02 13.52
CA ALA A 43 -15.29 -3.35 12.96
C ALA A 43 -14.39 -3.57 11.73
N THR A 44 -14.33 -2.58 10.84
CA THR A 44 -13.45 -2.61 9.67
C THR A 44 -11.98 -2.66 10.07
N LEU A 45 -11.55 -1.81 11.01
CA LEU A 45 -10.17 -1.81 11.49
C LEU A 45 -9.81 -3.15 12.14
N ARG A 46 -10.70 -3.70 12.98
CA ARG A 46 -10.47 -5.00 13.60
C ARG A 46 -10.25 -6.08 12.54
N ARG A 47 -11.07 -6.11 11.49
CA ARG A 47 -10.93 -7.06 10.39
C ARG A 47 -9.60 -6.89 9.65
N ILE A 48 -9.24 -5.66 9.29
CA ILE A 48 -7.97 -5.36 8.61
C ILE A 48 -6.79 -5.87 9.43
N LEU A 49 -6.73 -5.52 10.71
CA LEU A 49 -5.63 -5.95 11.58
C LEU A 49 -5.62 -7.48 11.76
N THR A 50 -6.79 -8.14 11.76
CA THR A 50 -6.87 -9.61 11.88
C THR A 50 -6.34 -10.27 10.62
N ASP A 51 -6.67 -9.74 9.45
CA ASP A 51 -6.16 -10.23 8.18
C ASP A 51 -4.63 -10.04 8.09
N PHE A 52 -4.08 -8.93 8.60
CA PHE A 52 -2.63 -8.70 8.63
C PHE A 52 -1.89 -9.63 9.60
N GLU A 53 -2.48 -9.89 10.76
CA GLU A 53 -1.91 -10.80 11.76
C GLU A 53 -1.91 -12.25 11.23
N ALA A 54 -2.98 -12.66 10.55
CA ALA A 54 -3.04 -13.97 9.88
C ALA A 54 -2.00 -14.13 8.75
N ARG A 55 -1.48 -13.02 8.21
CA ARG A 55 -0.41 -12.97 7.20
C ARG A 55 0.98 -12.80 7.81
N TYR A 56 1.09 -12.74 9.14
CA TYR A 56 2.33 -12.44 9.87
C TYR A 56 2.94 -11.08 9.51
N TRP A 57 2.14 -10.12 9.05
CA TRP A 57 2.63 -8.77 8.72
C TRP A 57 2.63 -7.84 9.93
N ILE A 58 1.81 -8.11 10.93
CA ILE A 58 1.79 -7.36 12.18
C ILE A 58 1.86 -8.28 13.38
N VAL A 59 2.27 -7.71 14.50
CA VAL A 59 2.05 -8.26 15.84
C VAL A 59 1.22 -7.28 16.65
N ARG A 60 0.36 -7.81 17.54
CA ARG A 60 -0.39 -7.01 18.49
C ARG A 60 0.11 -7.26 19.91
N GLN A 61 0.39 -6.19 20.64
CA GLN A 61 0.81 -6.28 22.04
C GLN A 61 0.20 -5.13 22.85
N GLY A 62 -0.50 -5.45 23.93
CA GLY A 62 -1.00 -4.45 24.88
C GLY A 62 -1.89 -3.35 24.27
N GLY A 63 -2.68 -3.66 23.23
CA GLY A 63 -3.53 -2.68 22.54
C GLY A 63 -2.85 -1.90 21.41
N THR A 64 -1.53 -2.05 21.27
CA THR A 64 -0.74 -1.50 20.17
C THR A 64 -0.57 -2.51 19.04
N CYS A 65 -0.25 -2.00 17.85
CA CYS A 65 0.11 -2.78 16.68
C CYS A 65 1.47 -2.33 16.16
N GLU A 66 2.26 -3.27 15.64
CA GLU A 66 3.59 -3.02 15.07
C GLU A 66 3.81 -3.95 13.87
N LEU A 67 4.58 -3.49 12.87
CA LEU A 67 4.97 -4.32 11.74
C LEU A 67 5.97 -5.40 12.18
N THR A 68 5.83 -6.59 11.61
CA THR A 68 6.93 -7.56 11.58
C THR A 68 7.92 -7.17 10.48
N PRO A 69 9.13 -7.77 10.42
CA PRO A 69 10.03 -7.58 9.28
C PRO A 69 9.37 -7.91 7.92
N PHE A 70 8.53 -8.95 7.87
CA PHE A 70 7.80 -9.30 6.65
C PHE A 70 6.74 -8.26 6.28
N GLY A 71 6.03 -7.72 7.28
CA GLY A 71 5.05 -6.65 7.05
C GLY A 71 5.70 -5.35 6.59
N ALA A 72 6.84 -5.00 7.18
CA ALA A 72 7.66 -3.84 6.78
C ALA A 72 8.10 -3.94 5.32
N TRP A 73 8.68 -5.08 4.95
CA TRP A 73 9.08 -5.34 3.56
C TRP A 73 7.89 -5.31 2.60
N ALA A 74 6.77 -5.95 2.96
CA ALA A 74 5.58 -6.00 2.11
C ALA A 74 4.99 -4.60 1.84
N VAL A 75 4.89 -3.74 2.87
CA VAL A 75 4.35 -2.38 2.67
C VAL A 75 5.31 -1.48 1.90
N GLU A 76 6.61 -1.63 2.10
CA GLU A 76 7.63 -0.88 1.36
C GLU A 76 7.56 -1.21 -0.13
N GLU A 77 7.65 -2.48 -0.49
CA GLU A 77 7.63 -2.91 -1.89
C GLU A 77 6.29 -2.59 -2.56
N PHE A 78 5.17 -2.78 -1.86
CA PHE A 78 3.87 -2.44 -2.41
C PHE A 78 3.72 -0.92 -2.62
N THR A 79 4.31 -0.11 -1.73
CA THR A 79 4.33 1.35 -1.90
C THR A 79 5.19 1.77 -3.09
N ASN A 80 6.36 1.15 -3.28
CA ASN A 80 7.21 1.37 -4.44
C ASN A 80 6.48 1.03 -5.74
N PHE A 81 5.76 -0.10 -5.76
CA PHE A 81 4.94 -0.50 -6.90
C PHE A 81 3.84 0.53 -7.21
N LEU A 82 3.12 1.02 -6.20
CA LEU A 82 2.10 2.06 -6.40
C LEU A 82 2.70 3.35 -6.97
N ASN A 83 3.87 3.77 -6.48
CA ASN A 83 4.56 4.96 -6.98
C ASN A 83 4.97 4.79 -8.44
N MET A 84 5.52 3.63 -8.80
CA MET A 84 5.86 3.29 -10.19
C MET A 84 4.62 3.38 -11.11
N MET A 85 3.50 2.79 -10.70
CA MET A 85 2.25 2.84 -11.48
C MET A 85 1.70 4.26 -11.62
N GLN A 86 1.83 5.08 -10.57
CA GLN A 86 1.48 6.49 -10.63
C GLN A 86 2.36 7.22 -11.66
N THR A 87 3.68 7.03 -11.62
CA THR A 87 4.60 7.61 -12.61
C THR A 87 4.27 7.17 -14.04
N CYS A 88 3.94 5.89 -14.26
CA CYS A 88 3.48 5.42 -15.56
C CYS A 88 2.22 6.16 -16.04
N SER A 89 1.25 6.36 -15.15
CA SER A 89 0.03 7.11 -15.47
C SER A 89 0.31 8.58 -15.81
N GLU A 90 1.24 9.22 -15.09
CA GLU A 90 1.65 10.60 -15.34
C GLU A 90 2.36 10.74 -16.70
N LEU A 91 3.29 9.82 -17.02
CA LEU A 91 3.97 9.78 -18.31
C LEU A 91 3.00 9.55 -19.48
N GLN A 92 2.00 8.68 -19.31
CA GLN A 92 0.97 8.44 -20.32
C GLN A 92 0.15 9.72 -20.59
N GLN A 93 -0.18 10.50 -19.56
CA GLN A 93 -0.88 11.78 -19.72
C GLN A 93 -0.05 12.79 -20.52
N ILE A 94 1.26 12.87 -20.25
CA ILE A 94 2.18 13.73 -21.00
C ILE A 94 2.25 13.29 -22.47
N SER A 95 2.39 11.99 -22.73
CA SER A 95 2.42 11.45 -24.09
C SER A 95 1.13 11.74 -24.86
N ASN A 96 -0.03 11.57 -24.23
CA ASN A 96 -1.33 11.80 -24.86
C ASN A 96 -1.65 13.29 -25.07
N GLY A 97 -1.02 14.18 -24.31
CA GLY A 97 -1.11 15.63 -24.50
C GLY A 97 -0.16 16.18 -25.59
N CYS A 98 0.75 15.34 -26.10
CA CYS A 98 1.72 15.71 -27.12
C CYS A 98 1.18 15.35 -28.52
N PRO A 99 1.01 16.31 -29.45
CA PRO A 99 0.68 15.97 -30.84
C PRO A 99 1.82 15.14 -31.45
N GLU A 100 1.50 13.95 -31.96
CA GLU A 100 2.44 12.93 -32.47
C GLU A 100 3.48 13.46 -33.49
N THR A 101 3.19 14.59 -34.14
CA THR A 101 4.03 15.16 -35.21
C THR A 101 5.34 15.80 -34.74
N SER A 102 5.54 16.06 -33.44
CA SER A 102 6.75 16.76 -32.96
C SER A 102 7.81 15.84 -32.33
N CYS A 103 7.47 14.61 -31.94
CA CYS A 103 8.33 13.81 -31.04
C CYS A 103 9.12 12.66 -31.68
N ARG A 104 9.07 12.47 -33.00
CA ARG A 104 9.72 11.33 -33.69
C ARG A 104 11.25 11.47 -33.84
N SER A 105 11.90 12.48 -33.25
CA SER A 105 13.31 12.80 -33.54
C SER A 105 14.32 12.42 -32.45
N THR A 106 13.92 11.92 -31.26
CA THR A 106 14.88 11.89 -30.12
C THR A 106 14.98 10.57 -29.36
N PHE A 107 14.30 9.51 -29.77
CA PHE A 107 14.48 8.17 -29.18
C PHE A 107 14.87 7.13 -30.25
N ASP A 108 15.95 7.44 -30.97
CA ASP A 108 16.82 6.43 -31.61
C ASP A 108 18.21 6.60 -30.98
N VAL A 109 18.48 5.88 -29.89
CA VAL A 109 19.83 5.52 -29.42
C VAL A 109 19.76 4.13 -28.78
#